data_AF-C9LQ38-F1
#
_entry.id   AF-C9LQ38-F1
#
_cell.length_a   1.000
_cell.length_b   1.000
_cell.length_c   1.000
_cell.angle_alpha   90.00
_cell.angle_beta   90.00
_cell.angle_gamma   90.00
#
_symmetry.space_group_name_H-M   'P 1'
#
loop_
_entity.id
_entity.type
_entity.pdbx_description
1 polymer ?
#
loop_
_entity_poly.entity_id
_entity_poly.type
_entity_poly.pdbx_seq_one_letter_code
_entity_poly.pdbx_strand_id
1 'polypeptide(L)'
;MIHGCPQFFYFPIRERSGICLGIILYVFSAHALKDEMKADSICVLFMSEEGIGLEQKRESGAWKAFQEAFPYTVPIFAGFWFVAFSYGIYMHSMGFGFLYPALMAAFIFGGSLEFVVVTMLMSPFAPLDAFVMALMVQSRHLFYGISMLEKYENMGWKKPFLMFWMCDETFALNYTATVPRDVDRGWFMLWVSFLNYFYWVSGATVGGLLGSLAAFDTKGLSFVMTALFVVIFLEQFLREKKHYTAMIGGVSAVGCLAVFGAESFILPAMGLILAAITLLRKPIEKAGGFL
;
A
#
# COMPACT_ATOMS: atom_id res chain seq x y z
N MET A 1 49.64 43.07 -39.58
CA MET A 1 49.10 44.24 -40.30
C MET A 1 47.73 43.85 -40.83
N ILE A 2 46.68 44.47 -40.27
CA ILE A 2 45.45 45.00 -40.91
C ILE A 2 45.08 44.43 -42.30
N HIS A 3 43.85 44.02 -42.65
CA HIS A 3 42.49 44.54 -42.37
C HIS A 3 41.46 43.53 -42.92
N GLY A 4 40.21 43.53 -42.43
CA GLY A 4 39.03 43.25 -43.29
C GLY A 4 37.93 42.31 -42.76
N CYS A 5 36.93 42.86 -42.09
CA CYS A 5 35.52 42.36 -42.07
C CYS A 5 34.77 43.01 -43.27
N PRO A 6 33.49 42.73 -43.62
CA PRO A 6 32.50 41.73 -43.14
C PRO A 6 31.70 41.03 -44.28
N GLN A 7 30.88 40.01 -43.96
CA GLN A 7 29.55 39.90 -44.62
C GLN A 7 28.54 39.16 -43.74
N PHE A 8 27.54 39.92 -43.30
CA PHE A 8 26.32 39.53 -42.58
C PHE A 8 25.21 39.33 -43.62
N PHE A 9 24.35 38.32 -43.47
CA PHE A 9 23.07 38.26 -44.20
C PHE A 9 21.92 38.05 -43.20
N TYR A 10 20.84 38.79 -43.43
CA TYR A 10 19.77 39.13 -42.49
C TYR A 10 18.43 38.57 -43.02
N PHE A 11 17.64 37.90 -42.14
CA PHE A 11 16.15 37.71 -42.04
C PHE A 11 15.27 37.42 -43.30
N PRO A 12 14.10 36.72 -43.22
CA PRO A 12 13.07 36.94 -42.19
C PRO A 12 12.32 35.73 -41.59
N ILE A 13 11.96 35.86 -40.31
CA ILE A 13 10.88 35.13 -39.64
C ILE A 13 9.55 35.83 -39.97
N ARG A 14 8.56 35.08 -40.46
CA ARG A 14 7.14 35.48 -40.49
C ARG A 14 6.41 34.75 -39.38
N GLU A 15 6.13 35.45 -38.30
CA GLU A 15 5.36 34.99 -37.14
C GLU A 15 3.88 35.38 -37.30
N ARG A 16 2.96 34.46 -36.97
CA ARG A 16 1.56 34.78 -36.68
C ARG A 16 1.10 33.86 -35.53
N SER A 17 0.68 34.50 -34.43
CA SER A 17 0.29 34.01 -33.07
C SER A 17 1.41 33.34 -32.26
N GLY A 18 2.20 34.00 -31.39
CA GLY A 18 1.90 35.03 -30.37
C GLY A 18 1.38 34.33 -29.10
N ILE A 19 2.21 34.01 -28.09
CA ILE A 19 2.80 34.92 -27.09
C ILE A 19 4.29 34.60 -26.83
N CYS A 20 5.11 35.66 -26.95
CA CYS A 20 6.54 35.80 -26.66
C CYS A 20 6.74 36.54 -25.32
N LEU A 21 7.86 36.29 -24.63
CA LEU A 21 8.75 37.27 -23.94
C LEU A 21 9.76 36.47 -23.10
N GLY A 22 11.08 36.62 -23.15
CA GLY A 22 12.01 37.47 -23.88
C GLY A 22 13.43 36.98 -23.56
N ILE A 23 14.37 37.02 -24.52
CA ILE A 23 15.36 38.11 -24.67
C ILE A 23 16.59 37.88 -23.76
N ILE A 24 17.85 37.87 -24.19
CA ILE A 24 18.54 38.13 -25.45
C ILE A 24 20.00 37.68 -25.20
N LEU A 25 20.62 36.97 -26.15
CA LEU A 25 22.09 36.85 -26.21
C LEU A 25 22.65 38.13 -26.83
N TYR A 26 23.53 38.83 -26.13
CA TYR A 26 24.48 39.77 -26.74
C TYR A 26 25.89 39.41 -26.31
N VAL A 27 26.69 38.96 -27.29
CA VAL A 27 28.15 38.94 -27.22
C VAL A 27 28.62 40.32 -27.66
N PHE A 28 29.29 41.05 -26.76
CA PHE A 28 30.03 42.26 -27.09
C PHE A 28 31.52 42.01 -26.83
N SER A 29 32.31 42.23 -27.88
CA SER A 29 33.76 42.08 -27.96
C SER A 29 34.48 43.17 -27.16
N ALA A 30 35.54 42.80 -26.42
CA ALA A 30 36.66 43.69 -26.16
C ALA A 30 37.91 42.86 -25.84
N HIS A 31 38.73 42.68 -26.87
CA HIS A 31 40.11 42.21 -26.80
C HIS A 31 41.00 43.40 -26.40
N ALA A 32 41.66 43.35 -25.24
CA ALA A 32 42.99 43.94 -24.99
C ALA A 32 43.30 43.97 -23.49
N LEU A 33 44.49 43.47 -23.14
CA LEU A 33 45.28 43.76 -21.93
C LEU A 33 44.68 43.19 -20.62
N LYS A 34 45.38 42.44 -19.78
CA LYS A 34 46.80 42.19 -19.61
C LYS A 34 46.93 41.26 -18.40
N ASP A 35 47.74 40.23 -18.54
CA ASP A 35 48.47 39.49 -17.50
C ASP A 35 47.68 38.82 -16.36
N GLU A 36 47.84 37.49 -16.29
CA GLU A 36 48.17 36.76 -15.05
C GLU A 36 47.32 37.08 -13.81
N MET A 37 46.12 36.52 -13.68
CA MET A 37 45.69 35.93 -12.40
C MET A 37 44.29 35.31 -12.46
N LYS A 38 44.23 34.12 -11.86
CA LYS A 38 43.06 33.51 -11.20
C LYS A 38 42.21 32.54 -12.02
N ALA A 39 42.86 31.43 -12.37
CA ALA A 39 42.25 30.15 -12.75
C ALA A 39 41.40 29.50 -11.62
N ASP A 40 41.41 30.04 -10.40
CA ASP A 40 40.73 29.42 -9.24
C ASP A 40 39.23 29.74 -9.14
N SER A 41 38.76 30.83 -9.76
CA SER A 41 37.34 31.23 -9.66
C SER A 41 36.42 30.56 -10.68
N ILE A 42 36.96 30.04 -11.78
CA ILE A 42 36.17 29.41 -12.86
C ILE A 42 35.77 27.97 -12.49
N CYS A 43 36.60 27.25 -11.72
CA CYS A 43 36.28 25.89 -11.27
C CYS A 43 35.12 25.84 -10.26
N VAL A 44 34.87 26.91 -9.49
CA VAL A 44 33.78 26.93 -8.50
C VAL A 44 32.41 27.13 -9.15
N LEU A 45 32.34 27.85 -10.27
CA LEU A 45 31.08 28.10 -10.97
C LEU A 45 30.60 26.91 -11.80
N PHE A 46 31.52 26.06 -12.28
CA PHE A 46 31.15 24.87 -13.08
C PHE A 46 30.64 23.68 -12.27
N MET A 47 30.84 23.64 -10.94
CA MET A 47 30.35 22.53 -10.10
C MET A 47 28.93 22.73 -9.57
N SER A 48 28.30 23.89 -9.79
CA SER A 48 26.95 24.18 -9.26
C SER A 48 25.83 23.81 -10.23
N GLU A 49 26.03 23.86 -11.56
CA GLU A 49 24.94 23.57 -12.52
C GLU A 49 24.63 22.07 -12.70
N GLU A 50 25.57 21.15 -12.45
CA GLU A 50 25.29 19.71 -12.55
C GLU A 50 24.56 19.14 -11.32
N GLY A 51 24.59 19.85 -10.18
CA GLY A 51 23.93 19.43 -8.93
C GLY A 51 22.43 19.75 -8.87
N ILE A 52 21.95 20.74 -9.62
CA ILE A 52 20.57 21.26 -9.51
C ILE A 52 19.62 20.54 -10.48
N GLY A 53 20.15 19.95 -11.56
CA GLY A 53 19.36 19.20 -12.56
C GLY A 53 18.95 17.78 -12.15
N LEU A 54 19.60 17.20 -11.12
CA LEU A 54 19.31 15.85 -10.64
C LEU A 54 18.18 15.81 -9.60
N GLU A 55 17.95 16.90 -8.87
CA GLU A 55 16.90 16.98 -7.85
C GLU A 55 15.52 17.25 -8.48
N GLN A 56 15.46 18.13 -9.49
CA GLN A 56 14.20 18.52 -10.15
C GLN A 56 13.59 17.40 -11.03
N LYS A 57 14.41 16.46 -11.52
CA LYS A 57 13.94 15.31 -12.32
C LYS A 57 13.33 14.19 -11.47
N ARG A 58 13.65 14.14 -10.16
CA ARG A 58 13.19 13.09 -9.24
C ARG A 58 11.83 13.40 -8.60
N GLU A 59 11.56 14.67 -8.27
CA GLU A 59 10.24 15.10 -7.77
C GLU A 59 9.14 15.02 -8.84
N SER A 60 9.43 15.42 -10.08
CA SER A 60 8.44 15.37 -11.16
C SER A 60 7.99 13.93 -11.49
N GLY A 61 8.86 12.94 -11.30
CA GLY A 61 8.54 11.53 -11.47
C GLY A 61 7.65 10.97 -10.35
N ALA A 62 7.90 11.37 -9.09
CA ALA A 62 7.12 10.92 -7.95
C ALA A 62 5.69 11.50 -7.97
N TRP A 63 5.53 12.77 -8.34
CA TRP A 63 4.22 13.41 -8.44
C TRP A 63 3.38 12.84 -9.60
N LYS A 64 4.00 12.61 -10.77
CA LYS A 64 3.34 11.92 -11.89
C LYS A 64 2.92 10.51 -11.50
N ALA A 65 3.78 9.77 -10.80
CA ALA A 65 3.45 8.44 -10.29
C ALA A 65 2.25 8.45 -9.34
N PHE A 66 2.12 9.48 -8.49
CA PHE A 66 0.97 9.66 -7.62
C PHE A 66 -0.31 9.94 -8.40
N GLN A 67 -0.26 10.86 -9.37
CA GLN A 67 -1.42 11.20 -10.22
C GLN A 67 -1.94 9.98 -11.00
N GLU A 68 -1.03 9.13 -11.48
CA GLU A 68 -1.38 7.88 -12.14
C GLU A 68 -1.87 6.80 -11.16
N ALA A 69 -1.34 6.74 -9.94
CA ALA A 69 -1.73 5.74 -8.94
C ALA A 69 -3.11 6.01 -8.32
N PHE A 70 -3.44 7.28 -8.05
CA PHE A 70 -4.67 7.69 -7.38
C PHE A 70 -5.97 7.13 -7.99
N PRO A 71 -6.22 7.21 -9.32
CA PRO A 71 -7.45 6.69 -9.91
C PRO A 71 -7.63 5.16 -9.72
N TYR A 72 -6.54 4.39 -9.58
CA TYR A 72 -6.62 2.97 -9.29
C TYR A 72 -7.03 2.68 -7.84
N THR A 73 -6.72 3.58 -6.90
CA THR A 73 -7.01 3.38 -5.47
C THR A 73 -8.39 3.92 -5.06
N VAL A 74 -9.04 4.77 -5.86
CA VAL A 74 -10.37 5.33 -5.57
C VAL A 74 -11.45 4.26 -5.36
N PRO A 75 -11.57 3.20 -6.19
CA PRO A 75 -12.57 2.16 -5.95
C PRO A 75 -12.31 1.37 -4.66
N ILE A 76 -11.04 1.17 -4.31
CA ILE A 76 -10.64 0.45 -3.10
C ILE A 76 -10.93 1.29 -1.85
N PHE A 77 -10.71 2.60 -1.93
CA PHE A 77 -10.91 3.54 -0.82
C PHE A 77 -12.25 3.31 -0.10
N ALA A 78 -13.37 3.26 -0.82
CA ALA A 78 -14.68 3.13 -0.20
C ALA A 78 -14.82 1.83 0.63
N GLY A 79 -14.35 0.70 0.11
CA GLY A 79 -14.37 -0.58 0.81
C GLY A 79 -13.39 -0.61 1.99
N PHE A 80 -12.14 -0.21 1.75
CA PHE A 80 -11.09 -0.18 2.76
C PHE A 80 -11.47 0.71 3.94
N TRP A 81 -11.97 1.90 3.63
CA TRP A 81 -12.36 2.87 4.63
C TRP A 81 -13.59 2.41 5.42
N PHE A 82 -14.58 1.78 4.78
CA PHE A 82 -15.74 1.21 5.46
C PHE A 82 -15.37 0.09 6.44
N VAL A 83 -14.48 -0.82 6.03
CA VAL A 83 -14.01 -1.91 6.91
C VAL A 83 -13.18 -1.34 8.05
N ALA A 84 -12.22 -0.45 7.78
CA ALA A 84 -11.40 0.18 8.80
C ALA A 84 -12.24 1.01 9.80
N PHE A 85 -13.24 1.73 9.30
CA PHE A 85 -14.19 2.46 10.13
C PHE A 85 -14.95 1.54 11.09
N SER A 86 -15.43 0.40 10.56
CA SER A 86 -16.13 -0.62 11.35
C SER A 86 -15.23 -1.22 12.43
N TYR A 87 -13.94 -1.44 12.12
CA TYR A 87 -12.93 -1.85 13.11
C TYR A 87 -12.76 -0.82 14.23
N GLY A 88 -12.63 0.46 13.89
CA GLY A 88 -12.48 1.53 14.89
C GLY A 88 -13.66 1.59 15.86
N ILE A 89 -14.89 1.52 15.35
CA ILE A 89 -16.11 1.45 16.18
C ILE A 89 -16.11 0.19 17.03
N TYR A 90 -15.78 -0.94 16.43
CA TYR A 90 -15.77 -2.22 17.12
C TYR A 90 -14.78 -2.22 18.29
N MET A 91 -13.55 -1.76 18.08
CA MET A 91 -12.54 -1.63 19.15
C MET A 91 -13.04 -0.71 20.27
N HIS A 92 -13.71 0.38 19.91
CA HIS A 92 -14.30 1.28 20.90
C HIS A 92 -15.41 0.63 21.72
N SER A 93 -16.28 -0.14 21.08
CA SER A 93 -17.39 -0.83 21.73
C SER A 93 -16.95 -1.90 22.73
N MET A 94 -15.71 -2.38 22.62
CA MET A 94 -15.08 -3.29 23.58
C MET A 94 -14.41 -2.55 24.75
N GLY A 95 -14.54 -1.22 24.81
CA GLY A 95 -14.07 -0.37 25.91
C GLY A 95 -12.71 0.30 25.67
N PHE A 96 -12.10 0.12 24.50
CA PHE A 96 -10.81 0.73 24.19
C PHE A 96 -10.97 2.16 23.64
N GLY A 97 -10.06 3.06 24.01
CA GLY A 97 -10.04 4.43 23.47
C GLY A 97 -9.60 4.46 21.99
N PHE A 98 -9.90 5.55 21.28
CA PHE A 98 -9.58 5.71 19.85
C PHE A 98 -8.09 5.54 19.49
N LEU A 99 -7.19 5.72 20.46
CA LEU A 99 -5.75 5.56 20.25
C LEU A 99 -5.36 4.09 20.00
N TYR A 100 -6.06 3.13 20.61
CA TYR A 100 -5.80 1.70 20.40
C TYR A 100 -6.02 1.25 18.95
N PRO A 101 -7.21 1.46 18.33
CA PRO A 101 -7.42 1.05 16.95
C PRO A 101 -6.49 1.81 15.99
N ALA A 102 -6.17 3.08 16.25
CA ALA A 102 -5.24 3.85 15.43
C ALA A 102 -3.80 3.28 15.45
N LEU A 103 -3.28 2.98 16.64
CA LEU A 103 -1.94 2.40 16.78
C LEU A 103 -1.88 0.98 16.23
N MET A 104 -2.89 0.15 16.52
CA MET A 104 -2.94 -1.21 15.99
C MET A 104 -3.02 -1.22 14.46
N ALA A 105 -3.85 -0.37 13.86
CA ALA A 105 -3.93 -0.21 12.40
C ALA A 105 -2.59 0.25 11.78
N ALA A 106 -1.84 1.09 12.49
CA ALA A 106 -0.55 1.60 12.03
C ALA A 106 0.59 0.57 12.14
N PHE A 107 0.61 -0.25 13.19
CA PHE A 107 1.70 -1.20 13.46
C PHE A 107 1.46 -2.61 12.94
N ILE A 108 0.21 -3.09 12.98
CA ILE A 108 -0.14 -4.45 12.57
C ILE A 108 -0.47 -4.46 11.09
N PHE A 109 -1.29 -3.50 10.63
CA PHE A 109 -1.79 -3.40 9.26
C PHE A 109 -2.27 -4.77 8.72
N GLY A 110 -3.08 -5.45 9.53
CA GLY A 110 -3.45 -6.85 9.32
C GLY A 110 -4.88 -7.07 8.85
N GLY A 111 -5.68 -6.01 8.77
CA GLY A 111 -7.09 -6.08 8.39
C GLY A 111 -7.88 -7.02 9.30
N SER A 112 -8.12 -8.23 8.81
CA SER A 112 -8.75 -9.33 9.55
C SER A 112 -8.11 -9.65 10.90
N LEU A 113 -6.78 -9.60 11.03
CA LEU A 113 -6.10 -9.91 12.29
C LEU A 113 -6.47 -8.89 13.38
N GLU A 114 -6.68 -7.62 13.02
CA GLU A 114 -6.96 -6.56 13.99
C GLU A 114 -8.31 -6.78 14.68
N PHE A 115 -9.34 -7.18 13.92
CA PHE A 115 -10.64 -7.58 14.48
C PHE A 115 -10.53 -8.77 15.44
N VAL A 116 -9.71 -9.76 15.07
CA VAL A 116 -9.53 -10.96 15.88
C VAL A 116 -8.78 -10.62 17.17
N VAL A 117 -7.73 -9.79 17.10
CA VAL A 117 -6.95 -9.36 18.28
C VAL A 117 -7.82 -8.65 19.32
N VAL A 118 -8.86 -7.91 18.91
CA VAL A 118 -9.80 -7.30 19.88
C VAL A 118 -10.44 -8.36 20.79
N THR A 119 -10.89 -9.48 20.23
CA THR A 119 -11.49 -10.56 21.04
C THR A 119 -10.48 -11.23 21.97
N MET A 120 -9.22 -11.30 21.52
CA MET A 120 -8.13 -11.92 22.28
C MET A 120 -7.67 -11.04 23.42
N LEU A 121 -7.68 -9.71 23.23
CA LEU A 121 -7.41 -8.73 24.29
C LEU A 121 -8.45 -8.78 25.41
N MET A 122 -9.66 -9.23 25.09
CA MET A 122 -10.76 -9.40 26.05
C MET A 122 -10.78 -10.80 26.68
N SER A 123 -10.02 -11.73 26.13
CA SER A 123 -9.90 -13.10 26.61
C SER A 123 -8.77 -13.22 27.65
N PRO A 124 -8.71 -14.32 28.42
CA PRO A 124 -7.59 -14.58 29.31
C PRO A 124 -6.25 -14.52 28.58
N PHE A 125 -5.21 -14.07 29.28
CA PHE A 125 -3.89 -13.88 28.70
C PHE A 125 -3.28 -15.21 28.22
N ALA A 126 -3.29 -15.41 26.90
CA ALA A 126 -2.78 -16.60 26.22
C ALA A 126 -1.89 -16.19 25.01
N PRO A 127 -0.64 -15.75 25.26
CA PRO A 127 0.22 -15.18 24.20
C PRO A 127 0.62 -16.21 23.13
N LEU A 128 0.69 -17.50 23.48
CA LEU A 128 1.04 -18.56 22.54
C LEU A 128 -0.11 -18.82 21.55
N ASP A 129 -1.35 -18.91 22.04
CA ASP A 129 -2.54 -19.03 21.20
C ASP A 129 -2.65 -17.80 20.29
N ALA A 130 -2.32 -16.63 20.82
CA ALA A 130 -2.33 -15.40 20.05
C ALA A 130 -1.33 -15.38 18.89
N PHE A 131 -0.12 -15.84 19.16
CA PHE A 131 0.91 -15.98 18.15
C PHE A 131 0.51 -16.98 17.05
N VAL A 132 0.01 -18.15 17.45
CA VAL A 132 -0.46 -19.19 16.51
C VAL A 132 -1.60 -18.66 15.65
N MET A 133 -2.57 -17.99 16.28
CA MET A 133 -3.71 -17.40 15.57
C MET A 133 -3.26 -16.32 14.57
N ALA A 134 -2.35 -15.42 14.98
CA ALA A 134 -1.82 -14.39 14.11
C ALA A 134 -1.10 -14.97 12.89
N LEU A 135 -0.25 -15.99 13.10
CA LEU A 135 0.43 -16.70 12.00
C LEU A 135 -0.55 -17.38 11.05
N MET A 136 -1.59 -18.01 11.58
CA MET A 136 -2.57 -18.73 10.77
C MET A 136 -3.42 -17.78 9.93
N VAL A 137 -3.97 -16.72 10.54
CA VAL A 137 -4.78 -15.70 9.83
C VAL A 137 -3.95 -14.99 8.76
N GLN A 138 -2.70 -14.63 9.08
CA GLN A 138 -1.83 -13.91 8.16
C GLN A 138 -1.02 -14.80 7.20
N SER A 139 -1.16 -16.13 7.27
CA SER A 139 -0.41 -17.07 6.42
C SER A 139 -0.50 -16.74 4.91
N ARG A 140 -1.61 -16.15 4.46
CA ARG A 140 -1.79 -15.67 3.08
C ARG A 140 -0.78 -14.59 2.65
N HIS A 141 -0.35 -13.73 3.57
CA HIS A 141 0.63 -12.68 3.29
C HIS A 141 2.01 -13.27 2.98
N LEU A 142 2.33 -14.45 3.51
CA LEU A 142 3.55 -15.19 3.16
C LEU A 142 3.58 -15.52 1.67
N PHE A 143 2.46 -15.99 1.11
CA PHE A 143 2.37 -16.32 -0.32
C PHE A 143 2.52 -15.07 -1.20
N TYR A 144 1.93 -13.94 -0.80
CA TYR A 144 2.12 -12.68 -1.52
C TYR A 144 3.57 -12.23 -1.50
N GLY A 145 4.20 -12.28 -0.32
CA GLY A 145 5.61 -11.93 -0.14
C GLY A 145 6.53 -12.73 -1.07
N ILE A 146 6.31 -14.04 -1.19
CA ILE A 146 7.08 -14.92 -2.09
C ILE A 146 6.83 -14.52 -3.56
N SER A 147 5.58 -14.33 -3.97
CA SER A 147 5.24 -13.99 -5.37
C SER A 147 5.71 -12.60 -5.81
N MET A 148 5.87 -11.66 -4.88
CA MET A 148 6.33 -10.30 -5.16
C MET A 148 7.85 -10.14 -4.99
N LEU A 149 8.56 -11.17 -4.55
CA LEU A 149 9.99 -11.07 -4.25
C LEU A 149 10.82 -10.66 -5.49
N GLU A 150 10.55 -11.27 -6.64
CA GLU A 150 11.17 -10.91 -7.93
C GLU A 150 10.74 -9.52 -8.41
N LYS A 151 9.45 -9.17 -8.24
CA LYS A 151 8.92 -7.86 -8.63
C LYS A 151 9.50 -6.71 -7.80
N TYR A 152 9.93 -6.99 -6.57
CA TYR A 152 10.50 -6.01 -5.65
C TYR A 152 12.03 -6.02 -5.57
N GLU A 153 12.70 -6.85 -6.37
CA GLU A 153 14.15 -7.04 -6.31
C GLU A 153 14.93 -5.74 -6.51
N ASN A 154 14.49 -4.89 -7.45
CA ASN A 154 15.17 -3.65 -7.85
C ASN A 154 14.58 -2.37 -7.21
N MET A 155 13.89 -2.48 -6.06
CA MET A 155 13.19 -1.34 -5.43
C MET A 155 14.03 -0.56 -4.40
N GLY A 156 15.26 -1.01 -4.10
CA GLY A 156 16.17 -0.35 -3.16
C GLY A 156 15.55 -0.09 -1.78
N TRP A 157 15.70 1.13 -1.26
CA TRP A 157 15.19 1.55 0.06
C TRP A 157 13.66 1.55 0.19
N LYS A 158 12.92 1.48 -0.94
CA LYS A 158 11.45 1.39 -0.95
C LYS A 158 10.94 0.00 -0.56
N LYS A 159 11.79 -1.03 -0.74
CA LYS A 159 11.47 -2.44 -0.53
C LYS A 159 10.86 -2.76 0.86
N PRO A 160 11.44 -2.34 2.01
CA PRO A 160 10.85 -2.63 3.31
C PRO A 160 9.46 -2.01 3.50
N PHE A 161 9.22 -0.80 2.99
CA PHE A 161 7.90 -0.16 3.04
C PHE A 161 6.86 -0.89 2.20
N LEU A 162 7.25 -1.31 0.99
CA LEU A 162 6.39 -2.11 0.10
C LEU A 162 6.06 -3.50 0.69
N MET A 163 6.95 -4.07 1.49
CA MET A 163 6.70 -5.33 2.20
C MET A 163 5.75 -5.13 3.39
N PHE A 164 5.94 -4.05 4.16
CA PHE A 164 5.12 -3.77 5.33
C PHE A 164 3.68 -3.37 4.96
N TRP A 165 3.49 -2.54 3.94
CA TRP A 165 2.17 -2.10 3.46
C TRP A 165 1.52 -3.06 2.46
N MET A 166 1.98 -4.32 2.43
CA MET A 166 1.38 -5.33 1.57
C MET A 166 0.06 -5.82 2.17
N CYS A 167 -1.03 -5.66 1.42
CA CYS A 167 -2.32 -6.28 1.67
C CYS A 167 -2.88 -6.85 0.36
N ASP A 168 -4.07 -7.44 0.39
CA ASP A 168 -4.69 -8.07 -0.78
C ASP A 168 -4.89 -7.10 -1.95
N GLU A 169 -5.29 -5.88 -1.64
CA GLU A 169 -5.63 -4.82 -2.59
C GLU A 169 -4.36 -4.23 -3.17
N THR A 170 -3.36 -3.96 -2.32
CA THR A 170 -2.04 -3.52 -2.76
C THR A 170 -1.37 -4.60 -3.61
N PHE A 171 -1.52 -5.89 -3.23
CA PHE A 171 -1.04 -7.01 -4.01
C PHE A 171 -1.73 -7.07 -5.37
N ALA A 172 -3.06 -7.07 -5.42
CA ALA A 172 -3.83 -7.12 -6.66
C ALA A 172 -3.45 -5.96 -7.59
N LEU A 173 -3.46 -4.72 -7.08
CA LEU A 173 -3.09 -3.54 -7.85
C LEU A 173 -1.64 -3.59 -8.34
N ASN A 174 -0.66 -3.80 -7.46
CA ASN A 174 0.75 -3.80 -7.87
C ASN A 174 1.08 -5.00 -8.77
N TYR A 175 0.32 -6.09 -8.68
CA TYR A 175 0.52 -7.27 -9.52
C TYR A 175 -0.05 -7.07 -10.92
N THR A 176 -1.24 -6.48 -11.07
CA THR A 176 -1.93 -6.28 -12.36
C THR A 176 -1.65 -4.93 -13.01
N ALA A 177 -1.10 -3.96 -12.28
CA ALA A 177 -0.85 -2.63 -12.80
C ALA A 177 0.13 -2.65 -13.98
N THR A 178 -0.35 -2.17 -15.12
CA THR A 178 0.48 -1.84 -16.29
C THR A 178 0.99 -0.42 -16.12
N VAL A 179 2.19 -0.27 -15.54
CA VAL A 179 2.78 1.05 -15.33
C VAL A 179 3.19 1.67 -16.68
N PRO A 180 2.74 2.90 -17.01
CA PRO A 180 3.17 3.63 -18.19
C PRO A 180 4.70 3.79 -18.25
N ARG A 181 5.29 3.80 -19.45
CA ARG A 181 6.76 3.83 -19.64
C ARG A 181 7.41 5.12 -19.14
N ASP A 182 6.62 6.17 -18.95
CA ASP A 182 7.02 7.50 -18.47
C ASP A 182 6.97 7.64 -16.94
N VAL A 183 6.54 6.59 -16.22
CA VAL A 183 6.40 6.59 -14.76
C VAL A 183 7.36 5.56 -14.13
N ASP A 184 8.05 5.96 -13.06
CA ASP A 184 8.87 5.05 -12.26
C ASP A 184 7.98 4.03 -11.53
N ARG A 185 8.15 2.75 -11.89
CA ARG A 185 7.40 1.63 -11.31
C ARG A 185 7.50 1.58 -9.78
N GLY A 186 8.65 1.91 -9.21
CA GLY A 186 8.85 1.87 -7.77
C GLY A 186 8.11 2.98 -7.03
N TRP A 187 8.04 4.18 -7.60
CA TRP A 187 7.23 5.27 -7.05
C TRP A 187 5.74 4.99 -7.18
N PHE A 188 5.28 4.44 -8.31
CA PHE A 188 3.88 4.06 -8.48
C PHE A 188 3.44 3.06 -7.41
N MET A 189 4.19 1.96 -7.24
CA MET A 189 3.86 0.93 -6.24
C MET A 189 3.91 1.47 -4.80
N LEU A 190 4.85 2.38 -4.52
CA LEU A 190 4.96 3.00 -3.20
C LEU A 190 3.74 3.87 -2.90
N TRP A 191 3.30 4.69 -3.86
CA TRP A 191 2.11 5.53 -3.68
C TRP A 191 0.84 4.72 -3.52
N VAL A 192 0.64 3.66 -4.31
CA VAL A 192 -0.50 2.74 -4.13
C VAL A 192 -0.51 2.15 -2.71
N SER A 193 0.63 1.63 -2.27
CA SER A 193 0.75 0.99 -0.95
C SER A 193 0.54 2.00 0.19
N PHE A 194 1.12 3.19 0.04
CA PHE A 194 0.98 4.28 1.01
C PHE A 194 -0.46 4.80 1.11
N LEU A 195 -1.15 4.96 -0.01
CA LEU A 195 -2.55 5.40 -0.03
C LEU A 195 -3.44 4.38 0.67
N ASN A 196 -3.29 3.08 0.37
CA ASN A 196 -4.04 2.03 1.07
C ASN A 196 -3.76 2.01 2.58
N TYR A 197 -2.50 2.12 2.97
CA TYR A 197 -2.12 2.24 4.38
C TYR A 197 -2.78 3.44 5.05
N PHE A 198 -2.72 4.61 4.40
CA PHE A 198 -3.32 5.83 4.92
C PHE A 198 -4.84 5.72 5.04
N TYR A 199 -5.51 5.10 4.06
CA TYR A 199 -6.96 4.87 4.11
C TYR A 199 -7.35 3.96 5.27
N TRP A 200 -6.58 2.91 5.52
CA TRP A 200 -6.83 2.01 6.65
C TRP A 200 -6.67 2.73 8.00
N VAL A 201 -5.52 3.37 8.22
CA VAL A 201 -5.22 4.05 9.49
C VAL A 201 -6.18 5.21 9.74
N SER A 202 -6.49 6.01 8.72
CA SER A 202 -7.45 7.11 8.85
C SER A 202 -8.86 6.61 9.11
N GLY A 203 -9.32 5.56 8.43
CA GLY A 203 -10.62 4.94 8.67
C GLY A 203 -10.75 4.37 10.08
N ALA A 204 -9.74 3.65 10.56
CA ALA A 204 -9.70 3.11 11.93
C ALA A 204 -9.72 4.22 12.99
N THR A 205 -8.96 5.30 12.75
CA THR A 205 -8.91 6.45 13.66
C THR A 205 -10.26 7.18 13.71
N VAL A 206 -10.85 7.46 12.55
CA VAL A 206 -12.16 8.12 12.46
C VAL A 206 -13.26 7.25 13.05
N GLY A 207 -13.23 5.93 12.82
CA GLY A 207 -14.13 4.96 13.44
C GLY A 207 -14.01 4.94 14.96
N GLY A 208 -12.79 4.96 15.50
CA GLY A 208 -12.56 5.04 16.95
C GLY A 208 -13.03 6.35 17.56
N LEU A 209 -12.82 7.48 16.87
CA LEU A 209 -13.28 8.80 17.31
C LEU A 209 -14.81 8.89 17.29
N LEU A 210 -15.46 8.47 16.21
CA LEU A 210 -16.92 8.48 16.13
C LEU A 210 -17.56 7.45 17.06
N GLY A 211 -16.90 6.32 17.30
CA GLY A 211 -17.27 5.38 18.35
C GLY A 211 -17.39 6.07 19.71
N SER A 212 -16.44 6.95 20.05
CA SER A 212 -16.45 7.69 21.32
C SER A 212 -17.54 8.75 21.46
N LEU A 213 -18.06 9.25 20.34
CA LEU A 213 -19.13 10.27 20.30
C LEU A 213 -20.53 9.64 20.25
N ALA A 214 -20.63 8.44 19.69
CA ALA A 214 -21.86 7.68 19.65
C ALA A 214 -22.02 6.93 20.98
N ALA A 215 -22.97 7.38 21.81
CA ALA A 215 -23.42 6.63 22.99
C ALA A 215 -24.09 5.32 22.53
N PHE A 216 -23.30 4.31 22.19
CA PHE A 216 -23.79 3.03 21.71
C PHE A 216 -24.35 2.21 22.88
N ASP A 217 -25.62 1.83 22.76
CA ASP A 217 -26.21 0.76 23.58
C ASP A 217 -25.51 -0.56 23.22
N THR A 218 -24.88 -1.19 24.20
CA THR A 218 -24.08 -2.42 24.04
C THR A 218 -24.90 -3.61 23.54
N LYS A 219 -26.24 -3.52 23.50
CA LYS A 219 -27.11 -4.54 22.90
C LYS A 219 -26.85 -4.80 21.41
N GLY A 220 -26.30 -3.83 20.68
CA GLY A 220 -25.91 -4.02 19.28
C GLY A 220 -24.57 -4.76 19.08
N LEU A 221 -23.80 -4.95 20.14
CA LEU A 221 -22.40 -5.41 20.06
C LEU A 221 -22.26 -6.85 19.58
N SER A 222 -23.12 -7.75 20.06
CA SER A 222 -23.15 -9.15 19.63
C SER A 222 -23.59 -9.30 18.16
N PHE A 223 -24.41 -8.38 17.65
CA PHE A 223 -24.74 -8.32 16.23
C PHE A 223 -23.53 -7.88 15.39
N VAL A 224 -22.80 -6.85 15.81
CA VAL A 224 -21.60 -6.37 15.11
C VAL A 224 -20.55 -7.48 15.05
N MET A 225 -20.28 -8.16 16.16
CA MET A 225 -19.36 -9.30 16.21
C MET A 225 -19.70 -10.38 15.20
N THR A 226 -20.97 -10.79 15.18
CA THR A 226 -21.43 -11.84 14.28
C THR A 226 -21.34 -11.37 12.83
N ALA A 227 -21.75 -10.12 12.55
CA ALA A 227 -21.67 -9.53 11.22
C ALA A 227 -20.23 -9.43 10.72
N LEU A 228 -19.25 -9.11 11.57
CA LEU A 228 -17.83 -9.05 11.21
C LEU A 228 -17.31 -10.40 10.75
N PHE A 229 -17.55 -11.47 11.52
CA PHE A 229 -17.15 -12.82 11.10
C PHE A 229 -17.87 -13.26 9.82
N VAL A 230 -19.15 -12.91 9.65
CA VAL A 230 -19.90 -13.21 8.43
C VAL A 230 -19.33 -12.45 7.23
N VAL A 231 -18.98 -11.17 7.38
CA VAL A 231 -18.37 -10.36 6.32
C VAL A 231 -17.01 -10.90 5.94
N ILE A 232 -16.15 -11.21 6.92
CA ILE A 232 -14.84 -11.85 6.66
C ILE A 232 -15.05 -13.17 5.91
N PHE A 233 -15.94 -14.03 6.39
CA PHE A 233 -16.24 -15.29 5.72
C PHE A 233 -16.75 -15.08 4.29
N LEU A 234 -17.68 -14.15 4.09
CA LEU A 234 -18.27 -13.85 2.79
C LEU A 234 -17.24 -13.29 1.82
N GLU A 235 -16.34 -12.43 2.28
CA GLU A 235 -15.24 -11.88 1.49
C GLU A 235 -14.31 -13.00 1.00
N GLN A 236 -13.95 -13.93 1.90
CA GLN A 236 -13.18 -15.12 1.50
C GLN A 236 -13.98 -16.02 0.54
N PHE A 237 -15.27 -16.23 0.81
CA PHE A 237 -16.16 -17.08 0.01
C PHE A 237 -16.34 -16.56 -1.41
N LEU A 238 -16.57 -15.26 -1.58
CA LEU A 238 -16.76 -14.60 -2.88
C LEU A 238 -15.47 -14.56 -3.71
N ARG A 239 -14.30 -14.56 -3.04
CA ARG A 239 -13.01 -14.55 -3.73
C ARG A 239 -12.60 -15.93 -4.25
N GLU A 240 -13.11 -17.01 -3.65
CA GLU A 240 -12.85 -18.37 -4.13
C GLU A 240 -13.76 -18.73 -5.32
N LYS A 241 -13.15 -19.08 -6.46
CA LYS A 241 -13.90 -19.57 -7.63
C LYS A 241 -14.57 -20.92 -7.39
N LYS A 242 -14.01 -21.73 -6.49
CA LYS A 242 -14.60 -22.99 -6.04
C LYS A 242 -14.55 -23.03 -4.52
N HIS A 243 -15.72 -23.03 -3.89
CA HIS A 243 -15.92 -22.89 -2.45
C HIS A 243 -15.51 -24.13 -1.61
N TYR A 244 -14.55 -24.93 -2.08
CA TYR A 244 -14.10 -26.14 -1.39
C TYR A 244 -13.47 -25.80 -0.04
N THR A 245 -12.69 -24.72 0.04
CA THR A 245 -12.03 -24.32 1.29
C THR A 245 -13.05 -23.82 2.31
N ALA A 246 -14.04 -23.06 1.87
CA ALA A 246 -15.16 -22.65 2.72
C ALA A 246 -15.98 -23.84 3.24
N MET A 247 -16.25 -24.84 2.39
CA MET A 247 -16.95 -26.07 2.81
C MET A 247 -16.13 -26.89 3.81
N ILE A 248 -14.83 -27.10 3.54
CA ILE A 248 -13.92 -27.79 4.46
C ILE A 248 -13.87 -27.04 5.79
N GLY A 249 -13.75 -25.70 5.76
CA GLY A 249 -13.80 -24.84 6.93
C GLY A 249 -15.06 -25.04 7.76
N GLY A 250 -16.24 -24.94 7.12
CA GLY A 250 -17.53 -25.10 7.78
C GLY A 250 -17.73 -26.49 8.38
N VAL A 251 -17.44 -27.56 7.63
CA VAL A 251 -17.59 -28.94 8.12
C VAL A 251 -16.64 -29.23 9.27
N SER A 252 -15.39 -28.76 9.16
CA SER A 252 -14.38 -28.94 10.22
C SER A 252 -14.75 -28.18 11.49
N ALA A 253 -15.20 -26.93 11.36
CA ALA A 253 -15.62 -26.12 12.50
C ALA A 253 -16.84 -26.73 13.21
N VAL A 254 -17.88 -27.14 12.47
CA VAL A 254 -19.07 -27.78 13.04
C VAL A 254 -18.73 -29.13 13.67
N GLY A 255 -17.89 -29.93 13.01
CA GLY A 255 -17.45 -31.23 13.53
C GLY A 255 -16.65 -31.09 14.82
N CYS A 256 -15.69 -30.16 14.87
CA CYS A 256 -14.91 -29.91 16.08
C CYS A 256 -15.74 -29.27 17.19
N LEU A 257 -16.71 -28.41 16.87
CA LEU A 257 -17.63 -27.86 17.87
C LEU A 257 -18.47 -28.97 18.53
N ALA A 258 -18.94 -29.93 17.75
CA ALA A 258 -19.71 -31.06 18.25
C ALA A 258 -18.89 -32.01 19.14
N VAL A 259 -17.58 -32.15 18.89
CA VAL A 259 -16.69 -33.08 19.61
C VAL A 259 -16.01 -32.44 20.82
N PHE A 260 -15.49 -31.21 20.68
CA PHE A 260 -14.65 -30.54 21.68
C PHE A 260 -15.36 -29.45 22.47
N GLY A 261 -16.59 -29.07 22.08
CA GLY A 261 -17.35 -28.01 22.75
C GLY A 261 -16.86 -26.59 22.45
N ALA A 262 -17.63 -25.59 22.89
CA ALA A 262 -17.45 -24.18 22.50
C ALA A 262 -16.14 -23.53 22.99
N GLU A 263 -15.53 -24.05 24.05
CA GLU A 263 -14.35 -23.41 24.66
C GLU A 263 -13.02 -23.83 24.04
N SER A 264 -12.97 -24.98 23.35
CA SER A 264 -11.71 -25.53 22.83
C SER A 264 -11.78 -25.96 21.37
N PHE A 265 -12.86 -25.64 20.63
CA PHE A 265 -13.00 -26.10 19.24
C PHE A 265 -12.10 -25.37 18.24
N ILE A 266 -11.66 -24.15 18.52
CA ILE A 266 -10.97 -23.29 17.55
C ILE A 266 -9.63 -23.90 17.09
N LEU A 267 -8.75 -24.27 18.02
CA LEU A 267 -7.43 -24.84 17.71
C LEU A 267 -7.52 -26.19 16.96
N PRO A 268 -8.34 -27.18 17.40
CA PRO A 268 -8.57 -28.42 16.66
C PRO A 268 -9.19 -28.21 15.28
N ALA A 269 -10.17 -27.30 15.15
CA ALA A 269 -10.80 -27.01 13.88
C ALA A 269 -9.78 -26.46 12.87
N MET A 270 -8.95 -25.52 13.29
CA MET A 270 -7.91 -24.95 12.43
C MET A 270 -6.87 -26.00 12.01
N GLY A 271 -6.42 -26.87 12.94
CA GLY A 271 -5.51 -27.96 12.63
C GLY A 271 -6.09 -28.94 11.62
N LEU A 272 -7.38 -29.28 11.75
CA LEU A 272 -8.09 -30.17 10.85
C LEU A 272 -8.28 -29.54 9.46
N ILE A 273 -8.62 -28.25 9.40
CA ILE A 273 -8.72 -27.49 8.15
C ILE A 273 -7.37 -27.49 7.42
N LEU A 274 -6.28 -27.18 8.12
CA LEU A 274 -4.93 -27.19 7.54
C LEU A 274 -4.55 -28.57 6.99
N ALA A 275 -4.81 -29.63 7.77
CA ALA A 275 -4.55 -31.01 7.37
C ALA A 275 -5.39 -31.40 6.14
N ALA A 276 -6.69 -31.08 6.15
CA ALA A 276 -7.60 -31.38 5.06
C ALA A 276 -7.19 -30.66 3.76
N ILE A 277 -6.87 -29.37 3.82
CA ILE A 277 -6.42 -28.61 2.65
C ILE A 277 -5.08 -29.14 2.14
N THR A 278 -4.15 -29.51 3.03
CA THR A 278 -2.84 -30.03 2.63
C THR A 278 -2.96 -31.40 1.95
N LEU A 279 -3.80 -32.30 2.49
CA LEU A 279 -4.04 -33.63 1.94
C LEU A 279 -4.86 -33.58 0.63
N LEU A 280 -5.86 -32.70 0.57
CA LEU A 280 -6.74 -32.53 -0.59
C LEU A 280 -6.19 -31.54 -1.62
N ARG A 281 -4.96 -31.04 -1.45
CA ARG A 281 -4.34 -30.08 -2.37
C ARG A 281 -4.32 -30.59 -3.81
N LYS A 282 -3.86 -31.82 -4.04
CA LYS A 282 -3.75 -32.43 -5.39
C LYS A 282 -5.09 -32.58 -6.10
N PRO A 283 -6.17 -33.11 -5.46
CA PRO A 283 -7.48 -33.16 -6.10
C PRO A 283 -8.12 -31.78 -6.28
N ILE A 284 -7.90 -30.83 -5.36
CA ILE A 284 -8.41 -29.45 -5.47
C ILE A 284 -7.72 -28.69 -6.63
N GLU A 285 -6.41 -28.84 -6.80
CA GLU A 285 -5.66 -28.27 -7.92
C GLU A 285 -6.11 -28.87 -9.26
N LYS A 286 -6.30 -30.20 -9.34
CA LYS A 286 -6.85 -30.86 -10.54
C LYS A 286 -8.27 -30.44 -10.88
N ALA A 287 -9.07 -30.14 -9.87
CA ALA A 287 -10.41 -29.60 -10.05
C ALA A 287 -10.39 -28.11 -10.42
N GLY A 288 -9.25 -27.42 -10.50
CA GLY A 288 -9.19 -25.98 -10.81
C GLY A 288 -9.65 -25.09 -9.64
N GLY A 289 -9.39 -25.50 -8.40
CA GLY A 289 -9.77 -24.76 -7.19
C GLY A 289 -8.83 -23.59 -6.83
N PHE A 290 -7.62 -23.54 -7.40
CA PHE A 290 -6.69 -22.42 -7.23
C PHE A 290 -6.36 -21.83 -8.61
N LEU A 291 -7.10 -20.78 -8.98
CA LEU A 291 -6.78 -19.67 -9.91
C LEU A 291 -8.05 -19.04 -10.45
#